data_AF-A0A7C6LWB2-F1
#
_entry.id   AF-A0A7C6LWB2-F1
#
_cell.length_a   1.000
_cell.length_b   1.000
_cell.length_c   1.000
_cell.angle_alpha   90.00
_cell.angle_beta   90.00
_cell.angle_gamma   90.00
#
_symmetry.space_group_name_H-M   'P 1'
#
loop_
_entity.id
_entity.type
_entity.pdbx_description
1 polymer ?
#
loop_
_entity_poly.entity_id
_entity_poly.type
_entity_poly.pdbx_seq_one_letter_code
_entity_poly.pdbx_strand_id
1 'polypeptide(L)'
;MDTYWFGGYSSRHGNVFNQVSGNTYSGDSGMAYSWKDKILEPGQTRNFSVLIGIGDAMSGDNVPIGVNFDSQGGSEVDTVIVGMAGDTISAPTPPTRCGYTFGDWYTEPECTNQFDYSAPITATITLYAKWTQNTTPPSSSSTPPTYPVNDANQSTQGSTQGTQDGGQIKFNKTRARAGDTVTITVTPGKGYEKAKPNVLDKDGKPVEITDNGDGTFSFKMPVGGVTVDTEFTRIDYFDDVNERDWFNEASWYCAAHGLMQGTGNRQFDGHMDTNRAMLVTVLYRLANSTDSLDSIFTDVKSGKWYSDAISWAANNGIVEGTGNDIISPKAGATRAQFAAMMQRYMTTL
;
A
#
# COMPACT_ATOMS: atom_id res chain seq x y z
N MET A 1 -5.48 28.61 -10.80
CA MET A 1 -6.19 29.11 -9.61
C MET A 1 -6.73 30.46 -10.02
N ASP A 2 -8.06 30.59 -10.09
CA ASP A 2 -8.64 31.67 -10.91
C ASP A 2 -9.04 32.91 -10.08
N THR A 3 -8.98 32.88 -8.74
CA THR A 3 -9.20 34.08 -7.91
C THR A 3 -8.59 33.97 -6.51
N TYR A 4 -8.12 35.10 -5.95
CA TYR A 4 -7.60 35.26 -4.58
C TYR A 4 -8.54 36.15 -3.73
N TRP A 5 -8.68 35.87 -2.43
CA TRP A 5 -9.42 36.68 -1.45
C TRP A 5 -8.52 37.13 -0.28
N PHE A 6 -8.73 38.36 0.20
CA PHE A 6 -8.26 38.86 1.50
C PHE A 6 -9.36 39.74 2.12
N GLY A 7 -9.78 39.48 3.36
CA GLY A 7 -10.79 40.29 4.05
C GLY A 7 -11.11 39.84 5.47
N GLY A 8 -11.84 40.67 6.23
CA GLY A 8 -12.26 40.38 7.61
C GLY A 8 -13.57 39.57 7.68
N TYR A 9 -13.67 38.71 8.71
CA TYR A 9 -14.77 37.74 8.92
C TYR A 9 -16.19 38.34 8.97
N SER A 10 -16.34 39.62 9.30
CA SER A 10 -17.64 40.30 9.38
C SER A 10 -18.27 40.65 8.03
N SER A 11 -17.57 40.42 6.91
CA SER A 11 -17.99 40.78 5.55
C SER A 11 -18.82 39.66 4.91
N ARG A 12 -19.93 39.25 5.54
CA ARG A 12 -20.79 38.14 5.06
C ARG A 12 -21.72 38.49 3.88
N HIS A 13 -21.52 39.62 3.21
CA HIS A 13 -22.45 40.08 2.18
C HIS A 13 -21.81 40.07 0.79
N GLY A 14 -22.22 39.07 0.01
CA GLY A 14 -22.09 39.05 -1.45
C GLY A 14 -20.71 38.61 -1.94
N ASN A 15 -20.64 37.40 -2.51
CA ASN A 15 -19.53 36.95 -3.35
C ASN A 15 -19.52 37.73 -4.69
N VAL A 16 -19.45 39.05 -4.63
CA VAL A 16 -19.36 39.95 -5.77
C VAL A 16 -18.31 41.00 -5.47
N PHE A 17 -17.20 40.90 -6.18
CA PHE A 17 -15.97 41.65 -6.01
C PHE A 17 -16.15 43.09 -6.48
N ASN A 18 -16.13 44.06 -5.57
CA ASN A 18 -15.82 45.45 -5.92
C ASN A 18 -14.73 45.95 -4.95
N GLN A 19 -13.67 46.50 -5.55
CA GLN A 19 -12.44 47.05 -4.96
C GLN A 19 -12.56 47.48 -3.49
N VAL A 20 -11.71 46.90 -2.64
CA VAL A 20 -11.56 47.35 -1.25
C VAL A 20 -10.35 48.26 -1.17
N SER A 21 -10.57 49.55 -0.94
CA SER A 21 -9.53 50.55 -0.70
C SER A 21 -9.35 50.75 0.81
N GLY A 22 -8.32 50.15 1.39
CA GLY A 22 -7.97 50.34 2.80
C GLY A 22 -6.59 49.79 3.14
N ASN A 23 -5.78 50.58 3.85
CA ASN A 23 -4.34 50.32 4.03
C ASN A 23 -3.98 49.62 5.36
N THR A 24 -4.95 49.11 6.13
CA THR A 24 -4.67 48.33 7.36
C THR A 24 -5.87 47.48 7.75
N TYR A 25 -5.64 46.19 8.01
CA TYR A 25 -6.63 45.25 8.54
C TYR A 25 -6.11 44.62 9.84
N SER A 26 -6.89 44.71 10.92
CA SER A 26 -6.63 44.01 12.19
C SER A 26 -7.83 43.12 12.55
N GLY A 27 -7.69 41.81 12.39
CA GLY A 27 -8.72 40.81 12.72
C GLY A 27 -8.43 39.44 12.09
N ASP A 28 -9.08 38.39 12.58
CA ASP A 28 -8.99 37.03 12.03
C ASP A 28 -9.29 37.04 10.52
N SER A 29 -8.28 36.64 9.75
CA SER A 29 -8.29 36.61 8.29
C SER A 29 -8.37 35.15 7.83
N GLY A 30 -9.19 34.88 6.82
CA GLY A 30 -9.29 33.57 6.17
C GLY A 30 -8.67 33.59 4.77
N MET A 31 -8.51 32.43 4.16
CA MET A 31 -8.24 32.28 2.73
C MET A 31 -9.19 31.23 2.17
N ALA A 32 -9.85 31.55 1.06
CA ALA A 32 -10.76 30.64 0.40
C ALA A 32 -10.32 30.42 -1.05
N TYR A 33 -10.36 29.16 -1.47
CA TYR A 33 -10.00 28.70 -2.81
C TYR A 33 -11.27 28.21 -3.50
N SER A 34 -11.45 28.56 -4.77
CA SER A 34 -12.55 28.10 -5.62
C SER A 34 -11.99 27.77 -7.00
N TRP A 35 -12.48 26.69 -7.60
CA TRP A 35 -12.19 26.31 -8.98
C TRP A 35 -13.49 26.19 -9.75
N LYS A 36 -13.54 26.78 -10.94
CA LYS A 36 -14.68 26.69 -11.85
C LYS A 36 -14.43 25.54 -12.84
N ASP A 37 -15.45 24.74 -13.11
CA ASP A 37 -15.48 23.74 -14.20
C ASP A 37 -14.42 22.62 -14.13
N LYS A 38 -13.91 22.24 -12.95
CA LYS A 38 -13.00 21.08 -12.78
C LYS A 38 -13.40 20.18 -11.60
N ILE A 39 -13.60 18.89 -11.88
CA ILE A 39 -13.88 17.84 -10.88
C ILE A 39 -12.55 17.20 -10.47
N LEU A 40 -12.31 17.08 -9.16
CA LEU A 40 -11.23 16.26 -8.59
C LEU A 40 -11.80 14.87 -8.32
N GLU A 41 -11.33 13.87 -9.06
CA GLU A 41 -11.74 12.47 -8.86
C GLU A 41 -11.16 11.91 -7.56
N PRO A 42 -11.82 10.93 -6.91
CA PRO A 42 -11.32 10.31 -5.67
C PRO A 42 -9.89 9.78 -5.81
N GLY A 43 -9.00 10.20 -4.91
CA GLY A 43 -7.58 9.79 -4.90
C GLY A 43 -6.64 10.73 -5.66
N GLN A 44 -7.14 11.68 -6.45
CA GLN A 44 -6.27 12.70 -7.07
C GLN A 44 -5.85 13.75 -6.02
N THR A 45 -4.54 13.88 -5.84
CA THR A 45 -3.96 15.01 -5.11
C THR A 45 -3.59 16.10 -6.10
N ARG A 46 -3.92 17.36 -5.79
CA ARG A 46 -3.36 18.51 -6.49
C ARG A 46 -2.63 19.40 -5.51
N ASN A 47 -1.38 19.69 -5.84
CA ASN A 47 -0.58 20.64 -5.11
C ASN A 47 -0.85 22.04 -5.67
N PHE A 48 -1.04 23.01 -4.78
CA PHE A 48 -1.08 24.41 -5.14
C PHE A 48 -0.11 25.15 -4.23
N SER A 49 0.71 26.00 -4.84
CA SER A 49 1.57 26.93 -4.11
C SER A 49 0.86 28.27 -4.05
N VAL A 50 0.58 28.75 -2.83
CA VAL A 50 0.01 30.08 -2.62
C VAL A 50 1.06 30.96 -2.00
N LEU A 51 1.32 32.08 -2.65
CA LEU A 51 2.27 33.07 -2.21
C LEU A 51 1.52 34.14 -1.41
N ILE A 52 1.74 34.18 -0.10
CA ILE A 52 1.18 35.21 0.78
C ILE A 52 2.26 36.27 0.95
N GLY A 53 2.09 37.42 0.31
CA GLY A 53 3.00 38.54 0.49
C GLY A 53 2.91 39.09 1.93
N ILE A 54 4.05 39.21 2.62
CA ILE A 54 4.19 40.03 3.82
C ILE A 54 5.02 41.23 3.40
N GLY A 55 4.37 42.36 3.10
CA GLY A 55 5.05 43.56 2.64
C GLY A 55 4.27 44.81 3.02
N ASP A 56 4.95 45.72 3.71
CA ASP A 56 4.42 47.02 4.11
C ASP A 56 4.10 47.85 2.85
N ALA A 57 2.87 48.34 2.76
CA ALA A 57 2.30 49.00 1.58
C ALA A 57 2.94 50.36 1.23
N MET A 58 4.06 50.72 1.87
CA MET A 58 4.68 52.03 1.81
C MET A 58 5.98 52.09 0.98
N SER A 59 6.50 50.99 0.42
CA SER A 59 7.76 51.00 -0.36
C SER A 59 7.64 50.71 -1.85
N GLY A 60 6.43 50.67 -2.42
CA GLY A 60 6.22 50.71 -3.88
C GLY A 60 6.51 49.43 -4.67
N ASP A 61 7.47 48.58 -4.29
CA ASP A 61 7.89 47.46 -5.14
C ASP A 61 8.26 46.23 -4.30
N ASN A 62 7.32 45.30 -4.05
CA ASN A 62 7.63 43.89 -3.75
C ASN A 62 6.34 43.04 -3.76
N VAL A 63 5.66 43.01 -4.91
CA VAL A 63 4.75 41.90 -5.22
C VAL A 63 5.64 40.80 -5.82
N PRO A 64 5.88 39.69 -5.12
CA PRO A 64 6.64 38.61 -5.72
C PRO A 64 5.88 38.05 -6.92
N ILE A 65 6.56 37.93 -8.04
CA ILE A 65 6.00 37.52 -9.34
C ILE A 65 6.41 36.08 -9.62
N GLY A 66 5.52 35.33 -10.27
CA GLY A 66 5.74 33.91 -10.56
C GLY A 66 5.74 33.60 -12.05
N VAL A 67 6.41 32.53 -12.42
CA VAL A 67 6.28 31.91 -13.75
C VAL A 67 5.56 30.58 -13.56
N ASN A 68 4.31 30.53 -14.03
CA ASN A 68 3.51 29.32 -14.05
C ASN A 68 3.75 28.54 -15.36
N PHE A 69 3.55 27.24 -15.32
CA PHE A 69 3.77 26.35 -16.47
C PHE A 69 2.50 25.56 -16.79
N ASP A 70 1.93 25.79 -17.96
CA ASP A 70 0.89 24.95 -18.56
C ASP A 70 1.54 23.97 -19.52
N SER A 71 1.68 22.72 -19.09
CA SER A 71 2.32 21.65 -19.87
C SER A 71 1.53 21.23 -21.11
N GLN A 72 0.33 21.79 -21.33
CA GLN A 72 -0.55 21.45 -22.45
C GLN A 72 -0.71 19.94 -22.69
N GLY A 73 -0.91 19.18 -21.60
CA GLY A 73 -1.08 17.73 -21.64
C GLY A 73 0.22 16.91 -21.50
N GLY A 74 1.34 17.55 -21.13
CA GLY A 74 2.54 16.88 -20.61
C GLY A 74 2.56 16.74 -19.09
N SER A 75 3.64 16.20 -18.54
CA SER A 75 3.87 16.11 -17.09
C SER A 75 3.85 17.48 -16.41
N GLU A 76 3.43 17.53 -15.14
CA GLU A 76 3.39 18.79 -14.36
C GLU A 76 4.79 19.38 -14.15
N VAL A 77 4.85 20.71 -14.07
CA VAL A 77 6.08 21.49 -13.85
C VAL A 77 5.81 22.52 -12.76
N ASP A 78 6.67 22.55 -11.75
CA ASP A 78 6.51 23.43 -10.59
C ASP A 78 6.63 24.91 -11.00
N THR A 79 5.80 25.76 -10.40
CA THR A 79 5.89 27.22 -10.54
C THR A 79 7.24 27.72 -10.01
N VAL A 80 7.88 28.61 -10.76
CA VAL A 80 9.09 29.32 -10.32
C VAL A 80 8.69 30.66 -9.71
N ILE A 81 9.18 30.93 -8.50
CA ILE A 81 9.01 32.24 -7.85
C ILE A 81 10.21 33.12 -8.16
N VAL A 82 9.94 34.35 -8.60
CA VAL A 82 10.94 35.38 -8.87
C VAL A 82 10.92 36.37 -7.71
N GLY A 83 12.07 36.54 -7.06
CA GLY A 83 12.20 37.32 -5.83
C GLY A 83 12.01 38.82 -6.03
N MET A 84 12.48 39.38 -7.16
CA MET A 84 12.35 40.79 -7.52
C MET A 84 11.92 40.96 -8.97
N ALA A 85 11.07 41.95 -9.26
CA ALA A 85 10.74 42.32 -10.63
C ALA A 85 11.98 42.81 -11.37
N GLY A 86 12.25 42.26 -12.55
CA GLY A 86 13.47 42.49 -13.31
C GLY A 86 14.44 41.31 -13.34
N ASP A 87 14.28 40.33 -12.45
CA ASP A 87 15.08 39.11 -12.46
C ASP A 87 14.65 38.18 -13.61
N THR A 88 15.57 37.33 -14.06
CA THR A 88 15.30 36.28 -15.06
C THR A 88 15.13 34.92 -14.39
N ILE A 89 14.57 33.96 -15.13
CA ILE A 89 14.48 32.56 -14.69
C ILE A 89 15.38 31.67 -15.56
N SER A 90 15.84 30.56 -14.99
CA SER A 90 16.44 29.48 -15.77
C SER A 90 15.36 28.57 -16.33
N ALA A 91 15.63 27.91 -17.46
CA ALA A 91 14.73 26.93 -18.04
C ALA A 91 14.44 25.80 -17.03
N PRO A 92 13.15 25.43 -16.83
CA PRO A 92 12.81 24.32 -15.95
C PRO A 92 13.19 22.99 -16.59
N THR A 93 13.09 21.90 -15.82
CA THR A 93 13.21 20.56 -16.40
C THR A 93 12.10 20.37 -17.44
N PRO A 94 12.41 19.95 -18.69
CA PRO A 94 11.40 19.79 -19.73
C PRO A 94 10.29 18.81 -19.31
N PRO A 95 9.01 19.17 -19.51
CA PRO A 95 7.91 18.24 -19.29
C PRO A 95 7.97 17.10 -20.32
N THR A 96 7.29 16.00 -20.02
CA THR A 96 7.20 14.83 -20.91
C THR A 96 5.76 14.59 -21.37
N ARG A 97 5.57 14.22 -22.63
CA ARG A 97 4.26 13.86 -23.19
C ARG A 97 4.40 12.69 -24.16
N CYS A 98 3.73 11.58 -23.88
CA CYS A 98 3.84 10.36 -24.69
C CYS A 98 3.45 10.63 -26.16
N GLY A 99 4.33 10.28 -27.11
CA GLY A 99 4.09 10.45 -28.55
C GLY A 99 4.42 11.83 -29.12
N TYR A 100 4.92 12.75 -28.29
CA TYR A 100 5.28 14.12 -28.68
C TYR A 100 6.69 14.46 -28.21
N THR A 101 7.37 15.34 -28.93
CA THR A 101 8.64 15.95 -28.52
C THR A 101 8.36 17.35 -27.98
N PHE A 102 8.86 17.63 -26.77
CA PHE A 102 8.81 18.96 -26.19
C PHE A 102 9.65 19.91 -27.05
N GLY A 103 9.04 20.99 -27.53
CA GLY A 103 9.72 22.02 -28.29
C GLY A 103 10.39 23.02 -27.36
N ASP A 104 9.59 23.91 -26.79
CA ASP A 104 10.00 24.84 -25.74
C ASP A 104 8.75 25.48 -25.09
N TRP A 105 8.97 26.43 -24.20
CA TRP A 105 7.96 27.27 -23.56
C TRP A 105 7.64 28.52 -24.38
N TYR A 106 6.36 28.89 -24.43
CA TYR A 106 5.82 30.00 -25.21
C TYR A 106 4.95 30.90 -24.34
N THR A 107 4.80 32.18 -24.71
CA THR A 107 4.07 33.17 -23.91
C THR A 107 2.55 33.12 -24.06
N GLU A 108 2.05 32.32 -24.99
CA GLU A 108 0.61 32.14 -25.23
C GLU A 108 0.26 30.70 -25.66
N PRO A 109 -0.99 30.26 -25.47
CA PRO A 109 -1.40 28.87 -25.74
C PRO A 109 -1.16 28.42 -27.19
N GLU A 110 -1.25 29.33 -28.16
CA GLU A 110 -1.07 29.07 -29.58
C GLU A 110 0.39 28.79 -29.96
N CYS A 111 1.33 29.00 -29.03
CA CYS A 111 2.75 28.71 -29.18
C CYS A 111 3.39 29.40 -30.40
N THR A 112 3.16 30.71 -30.52
CA THR A 112 3.65 31.56 -31.61
C THR A 112 4.97 32.23 -31.24
N ASN A 113 5.06 32.83 -30.05
CA ASN A 113 6.20 33.54 -29.50
C ASN A 113 6.89 32.68 -28.42
N GLN A 114 8.10 32.21 -28.74
CA GLN A 114 8.90 31.44 -27.80
C GLN A 114 9.38 32.36 -26.67
N PHE A 115 9.34 31.85 -25.44
CA PHE A 115 9.80 32.60 -24.27
C PHE A 115 11.32 32.78 -24.31
N ASP A 116 11.77 34.00 -24.07
CA ASP A 116 13.19 34.34 -23.99
C ASP A 116 13.64 34.37 -22.53
N TYR A 117 14.45 33.38 -22.12
CA TYR A 117 14.99 33.28 -20.76
C TYR A 117 15.94 34.41 -20.37
N SER A 118 16.39 35.23 -21.32
CA SER A 118 17.14 36.45 -21.03
C SER A 118 16.26 37.67 -20.77
N ALA A 119 14.95 37.58 -21.05
CA ALA A 119 14.01 38.65 -20.79
C ALA A 119 13.67 38.74 -19.29
N PRO A 120 13.68 39.95 -18.70
CA PRO A 120 13.31 40.14 -17.30
C PRO A 120 11.84 39.79 -17.06
N ILE A 121 11.56 39.08 -15.98
CA ILE A 121 10.19 38.87 -15.50
C ILE A 121 9.76 40.13 -14.77
N THR A 122 8.78 40.84 -15.31
CA THR A 122 8.26 42.10 -14.71
C THR A 122 6.85 41.95 -14.15
N ALA A 123 6.18 40.83 -14.42
CA ALA A 123 4.86 40.47 -13.91
C ALA A 123 4.73 38.94 -13.86
N THR A 124 3.75 38.43 -13.11
CA THR A 124 3.43 36.99 -13.12
C THR A 124 2.95 36.59 -14.51
N ILE A 125 3.58 35.58 -15.09
CA ILE A 125 3.26 35.06 -16.43
C ILE A 125 2.96 33.56 -16.37
N THR A 126 2.23 33.07 -17.37
CA THR A 126 2.06 31.63 -17.61
C THR A 126 2.72 31.28 -18.93
N LEU A 127 3.60 30.28 -18.90
CA LEU A 127 4.27 29.73 -20.07
C LEU A 127 3.59 28.44 -20.52
N TYR A 128 3.52 28.25 -21.82
CA TYR A 128 2.79 27.17 -22.47
C TYR A 128 3.74 26.25 -23.23
N ALA A 129 3.65 24.95 -22.97
CA ALA A 129 4.50 23.96 -23.62
C ALA A 129 4.10 23.72 -25.07
N LYS A 130 5.03 23.90 -26.01
CA LYS A 130 4.83 23.51 -27.41
C LYS A 130 5.21 22.05 -27.64
N TRP A 131 4.37 21.35 -28.36
CA TRP A 131 4.56 19.94 -28.68
C TRP A 131 4.62 19.73 -30.20
N THR A 132 5.63 19.00 -30.66
CA THR A 132 5.64 18.45 -32.03
C THR A 132 5.27 16.97 -31.95
N GLN A 133 4.20 16.57 -32.62
CA GLN A 133 3.84 15.15 -32.70
C GLN A 133 4.97 14.41 -33.41
N ASN A 134 5.43 13.32 -32.81
CA ASN A 134 6.48 12.53 -33.41
C ASN A 134 5.92 11.92 -34.71
N THR A 135 6.45 12.33 -35.86
CA THR A 135 6.15 11.68 -37.13
C THR A 135 6.74 10.28 -37.07
N THR A 136 5.95 9.26 -37.42
CA THR A 136 6.41 7.87 -37.45
C THR A 136 7.67 7.76 -38.32
N PRO A 137 8.84 7.35 -37.80
CA PRO A 137 10.03 7.26 -38.62
C PRO A 137 10.05 5.97 -39.45
N PRO A 138 10.68 5.97 -40.65
CA PRO A 138 11.13 4.72 -41.26
C PRO A 138 12.19 4.08 -40.38
N SER A 139 12.15 2.74 -40.35
CA SER A 139 12.99 1.81 -39.59
C SER A 139 14.42 2.29 -39.30
N SER A 140 14.66 2.63 -38.03
CA SER A 140 15.96 2.47 -37.37
C SER A 140 15.70 1.95 -35.94
N SER A 141 16.21 0.76 -35.66
CA SER A 141 15.93 -0.03 -34.46
C SER A 141 16.70 0.48 -33.24
N SER A 142 16.23 1.58 -32.61
CA SER A 142 16.51 1.80 -31.19
C SER A 142 15.32 1.28 -30.39
N THR A 143 15.48 0.14 -29.74
CA THR A 143 14.49 -0.35 -28.78
C THR A 143 14.52 0.61 -27.58
N PRO A 144 13.39 1.24 -27.19
CA PRO A 144 13.33 2.07 -25.99
C PRO A 144 13.88 1.32 -24.77
N PRO A 145 14.65 2.00 -23.89
CA PRO A 145 15.29 1.35 -22.75
C PRO A 145 14.23 0.73 -21.83
N THR A 146 14.53 -0.47 -21.34
CA THR A 146 13.73 -1.15 -20.32
C THR A 146 14.43 -1.01 -18.97
N TYR A 147 13.66 -0.72 -17.93
CA TYR A 147 14.13 -0.52 -16.57
C TYR A 147 13.84 -1.76 -15.71
N PRO A 148 14.73 -2.12 -14.77
CA PRO A 148 14.54 -3.31 -13.93
C PRO A 148 13.47 -3.10 -12.85
N VAL A 149 12.77 -4.17 -12.52
CA VAL A 149 11.88 -4.30 -11.37
C VAL A 149 12.55 -5.29 -10.41
N ASN A 150 12.98 -4.80 -9.25
CA ASN A 150 13.72 -5.60 -8.28
C ASN A 150 12.90 -5.85 -7.01
N ASP A 151 13.05 -7.02 -6.43
CA ASP A 151 12.62 -7.32 -5.06
C ASP A 151 13.72 -6.86 -4.08
N ALA A 152 13.35 -6.13 -3.03
CA ALA A 152 14.24 -5.66 -1.99
C ALA A 152 15.00 -6.78 -1.26
N ASN A 153 14.42 -7.98 -1.16
CA ASN A 153 14.98 -9.12 -0.41
C ASN A 153 15.63 -10.19 -1.31
N GLN A 154 15.73 -9.97 -2.62
CA GLN A 154 16.40 -10.91 -3.52
C GLN A 154 17.92 -10.69 -3.60
N SER A 155 18.69 -11.77 -3.50
CA SER A 155 20.14 -11.76 -3.76
C SER A 155 20.51 -11.77 -5.26
N THR A 156 19.55 -12.07 -6.15
CA THR A 156 19.79 -12.19 -7.60
C THR A 156 18.83 -11.30 -8.39
N GLN A 157 19.36 -10.28 -9.08
CA GLN A 157 18.57 -9.41 -9.96
C GLN A 157 17.91 -10.20 -11.11
N GLY A 158 16.63 -9.93 -11.36
CA GLY A 158 15.91 -10.45 -12.53
C GLY A 158 15.09 -11.73 -12.33
N SER A 159 14.83 -12.16 -11.07
CA SER A 159 13.86 -13.22 -10.81
C SER A 159 12.42 -12.69 -10.85
N THR A 160 11.52 -13.45 -11.45
CA THR A 160 10.08 -13.16 -11.46
C THR A 160 9.40 -13.50 -10.14
N GLN A 161 10.09 -14.17 -9.20
CA GLN A 161 9.55 -14.58 -7.90
C GLN A 161 10.52 -14.29 -6.77
N GLY A 162 9.98 -13.74 -5.69
CA GLY A 162 10.67 -13.40 -4.47
C GLY A 162 9.99 -13.97 -3.24
N THR A 163 10.79 -14.34 -2.23
CA THR A 163 10.30 -14.71 -0.91
C THR A 163 10.69 -13.58 0.03
N GLN A 164 9.69 -13.03 0.73
CA GLN A 164 9.88 -12.01 1.75
C GLN A 164 9.38 -12.55 3.08
N ASP A 165 9.73 -11.90 4.18
CA ASP A 165 9.20 -12.29 5.48
C ASP A 165 7.67 -12.18 5.46
N GLY A 166 6.99 -13.29 5.78
CA GLY A 166 5.54 -13.38 5.77
C GLY A 166 4.86 -13.68 4.43
N GLY A 167 5.58 -13.88 3.31
CA GLY A 167 4.94 -14.35 2.08
C GLY A 167 5.80 -14.37 0.81
N GLN A 168 5.12 -14.46 -0.32
CA GLN A 168 5.75 -14.49 -1.64
C GLN A 168 5.24 -13.36 -2.52
N ILE A 169 6.11 -12.84 -3.38
CA ILE A 169 5.75 -11.91 -4.43
C ILE A 169 6.16 -12.44 -5.79
N LYS A 170 5.38 -12.10 -6.82
CA LYS A 170 5.66 -12.45 -8.21
C LYS A 170 5.43 -11.26 -9.12
N PHE A 171 6.37 -10.99 -10.01
CA PHE A 171 6.24 -9.94 -11.02
C PHE A 171 5.81 -10.54 -12.35
N ASN A 172 4.90 -9.86 -13.06
CA ASN A 172 4.60 -10.22 -14.45
C ASN A 172 5.77 -9.93 -15.41
N LYS A 173 6.64 -8.97 -15.05
CA LYS A 173 7.79 -8.51 -15.83
C LYS A 173 8.93 -8.13 -14.88
N THR A 174 10.15 -8.52 -15.22
CA THR A 174 11.38 -8.13 -14.48
C THR A 174 12.05 -6.90 -15.08
N ARG A 175 11.62 -6.50 -16.29
CA ARG A 175 11.98 -5.23 -16.92
C ARG A 175 10.78 -4.65 -17.67
N ALA A 176 10.62 -3.33 -17.64
CA ALA A 176 9.51 -2.65 -18.30
C ALA A 176 9.94 -1.28 -18.85
N ARG A 177 9.28 -0.78 -19.89
CA ARG A 177 9.50 0.58 -20.41
C ARG A 177 8.75 1.58 -19.54
N ALA A 178 9.20 2.83 -19.51
CA ALA A 178 8.45 3.88 -18.82
C ALA A 178 7.00 3.95 -19.33
N GLY A 179 6.03 4.03 -18.41
CA GLY A 179 4.60 4.02 -18.69
C GLY A 179 3.97 2.64 -18.90
N ASP A 180 4.77 1.57 -19.03
CA ASP A 180 4.24 0.21 -19.03
C ASP A 180 3.59 -0.08 -17.67
N THR A 181 2.52 -0.87 -17.69
CA THR A 181 1.96 -1.44 -16.47
C THR A 181 2.79 -2.67 -16.06
N VAL A 182 3.24 -2.66 -14.81
CA VAL A 182 3.82 -3.81 -14.10
C VAL A 182 2.81 -4.26 -13.05
N THR A 183 2.65 -5.57 -12.92
CA THR A 183 1.74 -6.19 -11.94
C THR A 183 2.54 -7.05 -10.98
N ILE A 184 2.28 -6.86 -9.69
CA ILE A 184 2.82 -7.59 -8.56
C ILE A 184 1.70 -8.49 -8.04
N THR A 185 1.88 -9.80 -8.10
CA THR A 185 1.02 -10.75 -7.39
C THR A 185 1.61 -11.00 -6.02
N VAL A 186 0.82 -10.79 -4.98
CA VAL A 186 1.23 -11.04 -3.60
C VAL A 186 0.49 -12.25 -3.07
N THR A 187 1.22 -13.16 -2.46
CA THR A 187 0.67 -14.36 -1.85
C THR A 187 1.11 -14.38 -0.39
N PRO A 188 0.24 -13.96 0.54
CA PRO A 188 0.51 -14.09 1.97
C PRO A 188 0.92 -15.52 2.32
N GLY A 189 1.96 -15.65 3.12
CA GLY A 189 2.36 -16.91 3.70
C GLY A 189 1.34 -17.38 4.74
N LYS A 190 1.48 -18.64 5.17
CA LYS A 190 0.66 -19.17 6.27
C LYS A 190 0.84 -18.28 7.51
N GLY A 191 -0.27 -17.82 8.09
CA GLY A 191 -0.28 -16.92 9.26
C GLY A 191 -0.38 -15.42 8.94
N TYR A 192 -0.56 -15.05 7.67
CA TYR A 192 -0.73 -13.66 7.22
C TYR A 192 -2.02 -13.50 6.40
N GLU A 193 -2.77 -12.41 6.60
CA GLU A 193 -4.07 -12.16 5.92
C GLU A 193 -3.98 -11.12 4.81
N LYS A 194 -3.09 -10.15 4.97
CA LYS A 194 -3.00 -8.99 4.09
C LYS A 194 -1.54 -8.73 3.78
N ALA A 195 -1.32 -8.05 2.67
CA ALA A 195 -0.01 -7.61 2.28
C ALA A 195 -0.14 -6.36 1.43
N LYS A 196 0.78 -5.42 1.62
CA LYS A 196 0.81 -4.20 0.81
C LYS A 196 2.23 -3.96 0.29
N PRO A 197 2.43 -4.02 -1.03
CA PRO A 197 3.70 -3.64 -1.62
C PRO A 197 3.98 -2.14 -1.42
N ASN A 198 5.24 -1.83 -1.19
CA ASN A 198 5.83 -0.52 -1.25
C ASN A 198 6.82 -0.50 -2.42
N VAL A 199 6.54 0.33 -3.43
CA VAL A 199 7.37 0.44 -4.63
C VAL A 199 8.12 1.76 -4.56
N LEU A 200 9.45 1.69 -4.62
CA LEU A 200 10.33 2.85 -4.60
C LEU A 200 11.05 2.99 -5.95
N ASP A 201 11.17 4.22 -6.44
CA ASP A 201 11.97 4.52 -7.64
C ASP A 201 13.49 4.48 -7.35
N LYS A 202 14.29 4.78 -8.38
CA LYS A 202 15.76 4.82 -8.29
C LYS A 202 16.30 5.82 -7.25
N ASP A 203 15.51 6.82 -6.86
CA ASP A 203 15.86 7.86 -5.91
C ASP A 203 15.27 7.58 -4.52
N GLY A 204 14.62 6.41 -4.34
CA GLY A 204 13.99 6.01 -3.09
C GLY A 204 12.62 6.65 -2.85
N LYS A 205 12.00 7.28 -3.86
CA LYS A 205 10.68 7.91 -3.73
C LYS A 205 9.56 6.90 -3.97
N PRO A 206 8.46 6.96 -3.22
CA PRO A 206 7.30 6.10 -3.45
C PRO A 206 6.70 6.28 -4.84
N VAL A 207 6.45 5.15 -5.52
CA VAL A 207 5.68 5.06 -6.76
C VAL A 207 4.24 4.71 -6.40
N GLU A 208 3.28 5.41 -7.00
CA GLU A 208 1.87 5.15 -6.80
C GLU A 208 1.49 3.74 -7.30
N ILE A 209 0.75 3.01 -6.47
CA ILE A 209 0.26 1.66 -6.75
C ILE A 209 -1.27 1.62 -6.67
N THR A 210 -1.88 0.78 -7.50
CA THR A 210 -3.31 0.47 -7.49
C THR A 210 -3.50 -0.94 -6.94
N ASP A 211 -4.37 -1.09 -5.94
CA ASP A 211 -4.87 -2.39 -5.49
C ASP A 211 -5.99 -2.85 -6.41
N ASN A 212 -5.84 -4.04 -6.99
CA ASN A 212 -6.83 -4.60 -7.93
C ASN A 212 -7.93 -5.41 -7.22
N GLY A 213 -7.81 -5.67 -5.91
CA GLY A 213 -8.81 -6.40 -5.12
C GLY A 213 -8.77 -7.93 -5.27
N ASP A 214 -7.80 -8.47 -6.00
CA ASP A 214 -7.65 -9.90 -6.29
C ASP A 214 -6.31 -10.49 -5.79
N GLY A 215 -5.63 -9.78 -4.88
CA GLY A 215 -4.28 -10.12 -4.43
C GLY A 215 -3.18 -9.65 -5.39
N THR A 216 -3.51 -8.83 -6.38
CA THR A 216 -2.55 -8.17 -7.26
C THR A 216 -2.54 -6.65 -7.10
N PHE A 217 -1.36 -6.07 -7.32
CA PHE A 217 -1.13 -4.63 -7.31
C PHE A 217 -0.49 -4.22 -8.63
N SER A 218 -0.85 -3.04 -9.14
CA SER A 218 -0.33 -2.54 -10.41
C SER A 218 0.24 -1.14 -10.28
N PHE A 219 1.30 -0.84 -11.02
CA PHE A 219 1.87 0.50 -11.10
C PHE A 219 2.34 0.82 -12.51
N LYS A 220 2.51 2.12 -12.79
CA LYS A 220 3.12 2.62 -14.02
C LYS A 220 4.62 2.74 -13.82
N MET A 221 5.39 2.07 -14.68
CA MET A 221 6.84 2.07 -14.58
C MET A 221 7.39 3.50 -14.76
N PRO A 222 8.17 4.03 -13.81
CA PRO A 222 8.80 5.34 -13.95
C PRO A 222 9.99 5.29 -14.93
N VAL A 223 10.60 6.45 -15.16
CA VAL A 223 11.90 6.55 -15.85
C VAL A 223 12.98 6.17 -14.84
N GLY A 224 13.38 4.89 -14.84
CA GLY A 224 14.36 4.35 -13.90
C GLY A 224 13.92 3.00 -13.34
N GLY A 225 14.87 2.26 -12.76
CA GLY A 225 14.54 1.01 -12.06
C GLY A 225 13.71 1.28 -10.81
N VAL A 226 12.96 0.26 -10.38
CA VAL A 226 12.21 0.29 -9.12
C VAL A 226 12.62 -0.86 -8.22
N THR A 227 12.44 -0.64 -6.91
CA THR A 227 12.59 -1.66 -5.87
C THR A 227 11.25 -1.87 -5.19
N VAL A 228 10.87 -3.12 -4.96
CA VAL A 228 9.62 -3.52 -4.32
C VAL A 228 9.93 -4.22 -3.02
N ASP A 229 9.41 -3.68 -1.93
CA ASP A 229 9.38 -4.31 -0.60
C ASP A 229 7.92 -4.51 -0.20
N THR A 230 7.56 -5.57 0.51
CA THR A 230 6.16 -5.88 0.84
C THR A 230 6.01 -6.16 2.32
N GLU A 231 5.16 -5.38 2.96
CA GLU A 231 4.79 -5.62 4.35
C GLU A 231 3.60 -6.58 4.40
N PHE A 232 3.78 -7.70 5.09
CA PHE A 232 2.73 -8.69 5.32
C PHE A 232 2.12 -8.51 6.72
N THR A 233 0.80 -8.38 6.78
CA THR A 233 0.04 -8.26 8.03
C THR A 233 -0.29 -9.65 8.57
N ARG A 234 0.18 -9.95 9.78
CA ARG A 234 -0.12 -11.19 10.49
C ARG A 234 -1.61 -11.29 10.84
N ILE A 235 -2.14 -12.51 10.83
CA ILE A 235 -3.49 -12.77 11.32
C ILE A 235 -3.44 -12.83 12.84
N ASP A 236 -4.20 -11.95 13.50
CA ASP A 236 -4.26 -11.86 14.95
C ASP A 236 -5.31 -12.83 15.52
N TYR A 237 -4.90 -14.09 15.74
CA TYR A 237 -5.80 -15.15 16.24
C TYR A 237 -5.95 -15.18 17.77
N PHE A 238 -4.88 -14.89 18.52
CA PHE A 238 -4.86 -15.02 19.99
C PHE A 238 -4.21 -13.79 20.66
N ASP A 239 -4.87 -13.23 21.67
CA ASP A 239 -4.44 -12.01 22.38
C ASP A 239 -3.25 -12.27 23.35
N ASP A 240 -2.95 -13.53 23.67
CA ASP A 240 -1.99 -13.97 24.68
C ASP A 240 -0.74 -14.66 24.11
N VAL A 241 -0.53 -14.58 22.80
CA VAL A 241 0.67 -15.10 22.13
C VAL A 241 1.49 -13.93 21.58
N ASN A 242 2.70 -13.79 22.10
CA ASN A 242 3.62 -12.73 21.73
C ASN A 242 4.70 -13.24 20.78
N GLU A 243 5.31 -12.31 20.03
CA GLU A 243 6.36 -12.63 19.05
C GLU A 243 7.57 -13.37 19.64
N ARG A 244 7.80 -13.22 20.95
CA ARG A 244 8.92 -13.81 21.70
C ARG A 244 8.60 -15.18 22.29
N ASP A 245 7.34 -15.60 22.24
CA ASP A 245 6.96 -16.90 22.79
C ASP A 245 7.54 -18.00 21.90
N TRP A 246 8.12 -19.02 22.52
CA TRP A 246 8.72 -20.14 21.78
C TRP A 246 7.71 -20.91 20.94
N PHE A 247 6.41 -20.83 21.29
CA PHE A 247 5.31 -21.43 20.55
C PHE A 247 4.64 -20.46 19.56
N ASN A 248 5.07 -19.20 19.46
CA ASN A 248 4.48 -18.16 18.61
C ASN A 248 4.18 -18.66 17.19
N GLU A 249 5.20 -19.13 16.47
CA GLU A 249 5.01 -19.62 15.10
C GLU A 249 4.11 -20.87 15.02
N ALA A 250 4.23 -21.78 16.00
CA ALA A 250 3.51 -23.04 16.01
C ALA A 250 2.02 -22.85 16.34
N SER A 251 1.68 -22.00 17.31
CA SER A 251 0.30 -21.67 17.68
C SER A 251 -0.44 -21.03 16.49
N TRP A 252 0.23 -20.12 15.77
CA TRP A 252 -0.28 -19.52 14.54
C TRP A 252 -0.47 -20.53 13.42
N TYR A 253 0.51 -21.42 13.21
CA TYR A 253 0.38 -22.47 12.22
C TYR A 253 -0.85 -23.33 12.49
N CYS A 254 -1.02 -23.80 13.73
CA CYS A 254 -2.16 -24.62 14.10
C CYS A 254 -3.50 -23.89 13.99
N ALA A 255 -3.56 -22.59 14.32
CA ALA A 255 -4.77 -21.78 14.18
C ALA A 255 -5.17 -21.57 12.72
N ALA A 256 -4.21 -21.18 11.87
CA ALA A 256 -4.45 -20.92 10.45
C ALA A 256 -4.92 -22.17 9.68
N HIS A 257 -4.58 -23.38 10.14
CA HIS A 257 -5.02 -24.64 9.55
C HIS A 257 -6.25 -25.24 10.24
N GLY A 258 -6.88 -24.51 11.17
CA GLY A 258 -8.04 -24.97 11.92
C GLY A 258 -7.77 -26.15 12.87
N LEU A 259 -6.50 -26.48 13.12
CA LEU A 259 -6.08 -27.59 13.99
C LEU A 259 -6.31 -27.24 15.47
N MET A 260 -5.97 -26.01 15.85
CA MET A 260 -6.20 -25.47 17.20
C MET A 260 -7.03 -24.19 17.11
N GLN A 261 -7.94 -23.98 18.06
CA GLN A 261 -8.84 -22.80 18.07
C GLN A 261 -8.67 -21.95 19.34
N GLY A 262 -7.66 -22.25 20.14
CA GLY A 262 -7.52 -21.69 21.47
C GLY A 262 -8.50 -22.29 22.48
N THR A 263 -8.49 -21.75 23.69
CA THR A 263 -9.30 -22.19 24.83
C THR A 263 -10.57 -21.35 25.02
N GLY A 264 -10.72 -20.29 24.24
CA GLY A 264 -11.84 -19.34 24.29
C GLY A 264 -11.34 -17.91 24.45
N ASN A 265 -12.22 -16.91 24.25
CA ASN A 265 -11.89 -15.48 24.40
C ASN A 265 -10.60 -15.04 23.69
N ARG A 266 -10.32 -15.62 22.51
CA ARG A 266 -9.07 -15.39 21.75
C ARG A 266 -7.82 -15.70 22.58
N GLN A 267 -7.83 -16.71 23.46
CA GLN A 267 -6.66 -17.16 24.20
C GLN A 267 -6.14 -18.47 23.61
N PHE A 268 -4.83 -18.60 23.45
CA PHE A 268 -4.14 -19.86 23.13
C PHE A 268 -3.82 -20.66 24.39
N ASP A 269 -3.53 -19.97 25.50
CA ASP A 269 -3.04 -20.50 26.77
C ASP A 269 -1.75 -21.35 26.60
N GLY A 270 -0.73 -20.81 25.91
CA GLY A 270 0.46 -21.58 25.50
C GLY A 270 1.34 -22.17 26.62
N HIS A 271 1.09 -21.79 27.88
CA HIS A 271 1.76 -22.35 29.06
C HIS A 271 0.91 -23.38 29.83
N MET A 272 -0.31 -23.66 29.38
CA MET A 272 -1.16 -24.65 30.04
C MET A 272 -0.71 -26.08 29.71
N ASP A 273 -0.98 -27.01 30.63
CA ASP A 273 -0.83 -28.43 30.34
C ASP A 273 -1.88 -28.88 29.31
N THR A 274 -1.43 -29.45 28.19
CA THR A 274 -2.32 -30.02 27.19
C THR A 274 -2.98 -31.28 27.72
N ASN A 275 -4.32 -31.33 27.69
CA ASN A 275 -5.07 -32.52 28.10
C ASN A 275 -5.31 -33.51 26.95
N ARG A 276 -5.73 -34.72 27.29
CA ARG A 276 -5.96 -35.82 26.32
C ARG A 276 -7.00 -35.46 25.26
N ALA A 277 -8.08 -34.77 25.65
CA ALA A 277 -9.10 -34.32 24.71
C ALA A 277 -8.54 -33.35 23.66
N MET A 278 -7.71 -32.39 24.08
CA MET A 278 -7.07 -31.43 23.16
C MET A 278 -6.22 -32.14 22.10
N LEU A 279 -5.37 -33.08 22.51
CA LEU A 279 -4.52 -33.84 21.59
C LEU A 279 -5.35 -34.61 20.55
N VAL A 280 -6.38 -35.31 21.01
CA VAL A 280 -7.23 -36.12 20.14
C VAL A 280 -8.03 -35.24 19.18
N THR A 281 -8.52 -34.09 19.62
CA THR A 281 -9.21 -33.13 18.75
C THR A 281 -8.29 -32.55 17.67
N VAL A 282 -7.01 -32.30 17.98
CA VAL A 282 -6.04 -31.88 16.96
C VAL A 282 -5.86 -32.97 15.89
N LEU A 283 -5.74 -34.24 16.29
CA LEU A 283 -5.60 -35.36 15.35
C LEU A 283 -6.86 -35.57 14.49
N TYR A 284 -8.04 -35.46 15.09
CA TYR A 284 -9.32 -35.53 14.38
C TYR A 284 -9.43 -34.46 13.29
N ARG A 285 -9.04 -33.22 13.61
CA ARG A 285 -9.00 -32.10 12.65
C ARG A 285 -7.92 -32.29 11.59
N LEU A 286 -6.76 -32.81 11.98
CA LEU A 286 -5.67 -33.12 11.06
C LEU A 286 -6.05 -34.17 10.03
N ALA A 287 -6.84 -35.18 10.43
CA ALA A 287 -7.41 -36.18 9.53
C ALA A 287 -8.57 -35.65 8.67
N ASN A 288 -9.03 -34.41 8.92
CA ASN A 288 -10.24 -33.84 8.32
C ASN A 288 -11.47 -34.76 8.50
N SER A 289 -11.54 -35.47 9.63
CA SER A 289 -12.64 -36.38 9.90
C SER A 289 -13.93 -35.61 10.24
N THR A 290 -15.05 -36.19 9.82
CA THR A 290 -16.41 -35.72 10.15
C THR A 290 -17.21 -36.80 10.87
N ASP A 291 -16.55 -37.88 11.30
CA ASP A 291 -17.20 -39.04 11.90
C ASP A 291 -17.77 -38.69 13.27
N SER A 292 -19.07 -38.90 13.43
CA SER A 292 -19.76 -38.82 14.73
C SER A 292 -20.16 -40.23 15.14
N LEU A 293 -19.41 -40.77 16.10
CA LEU A 293 -19.56 -42.14 16.58
C LEU A 293 -19.93 -42.15 18.06
N ASP A 294 -20.60 -43.22 18.48
CA ASP A 294 -20.84 -43.47 19.90
C ASP A 294 -19.52 -43.72 20.63
N SER A 295 -19.39 -43.12 21.81
CA SER A 295 -18.19 -43.29 22.62
C SER A 295 -18.20 -44.64 23.32
N ILE A 296 -17.07 -45.33 23.29
CA ILE A 296 -16.83 -46.54 24.09
C ILE A 296 -16.40 -46.22 25.53
N PHE A 297 -16.21 -44.92 25.86
CA PHE A 297 -15.79 -44.48 27.19
C PHE A 297 -16.96 -43.89 27.99
N THR A 298 -17.09 -44.33 29.24
CA THR A 298 -18.16 -43.94 30.17
C THR A 298 -18.05 -42.49 30.65
N ASP A 299 -16.85 -41.89 30.62
CA ASP A 299 -16.58 -40.52 31.05
C ASP A 299 -16.65 -39.49 29.91
N VAL A 300 -17.05 -39.91 28.71
CA VAL A 300 -17.26 -39.05 27.54
C VAL A 300 -18.75 -38.79 27.36
N LYS A 301 -19.22 -37.64 27.87
CA LYS A 301 -20.60 -37.21 27.66
C LYS A 301 -20.80 -36.73 26.21
N SER A 302 -21.96 -37.00 25.62
CA SER A 302 -22.33 -36.46 24.31
C SER A 302 -22.43 -34.92 24.33
N GLY A 303 -22.22 -34.29 23.17
CA GLY A 303 -22.33 -32.84 22.97
C GLY A 303 -21.20 -32.02 23.59
N LYS A 304 -20.05 -32.62 23.94
CA LYS A 304 -18.83 -31.87 24.29
C LYS A 304 -18.00 -31.65 23.03
N TRP A 305 -17.22 -30.57 23.01
CA TRP A 305 -16.36 -30.20 21.88
C TRP A 305 -15.36 -31.29 21.46
N TYR A 306 -15.07 -32.23 22.36
CA TYR A 306 -14.17 -33.36 22.13
C TYR A 306 -14.89 -34.70 21.90
N SER A 307 -16.23 -34.77 22.02
CA SER A 307 -16.95 -36.05 22.05
C SER A 307 -16.70 -36.84 20.77
N ASP A 308 -16.94 -36.24 19.60
CA ASP A 308 -16.75 -36.90 18.31
C ASP A 308 -15.29 -37.29 18.07
N ALA A 309 -14.36 -36.38 18.37
CA ALA A 309 -12.93 -36.63 18.22
C ALA A 309 -12.46 -37.83 19.07
N ILE A 310 -12.90 -37.91 20.33
CA ILE A 310 -12.57 -39.03 21.21
C ILE A 310 -13.19 -40.34 20.70
N SER A 311 -14.48 -40.32 20.32
CA SER A 311 -15.13 -41.52 19.78
C SER A 311 -14.45 -42.00 18.51
N TRP A 312 -14.15 -41.09 17.57
CA TRP A 312 -13.41 -41.40 16.34
C TRP A 312 -12.03 -42.00 16.64
N ALA A 313 -11.25 -41.37 17.53
CA ALA A 313 -9.91 -41.86 17.85
C ALA A 313 -9.94 -43.22 18.54
N ALA A 314 -10.94 -43.48 19.39
CA ALA A 314 -11.11 -44.76 20.06
C ALA A 314 -11.44 -45.88 19.06
N ASN A 315 -12.39 -45.62 18.16
CA ASN A 315 -12.81 -46.59 17.14
C ASN A 315 -11.72 -46.88 16.10
N ASN A 316 -10.81 -45.92 15.87
CA ASN A 316 -9.63 -46.11 15.01
C ASN A 316 -8.39 -46.62 15.78
N GLY A 317 -8.51 -46.99 17.05
CA GLY A 317 -7.37 -47.50 17.84
C GLY A 317 -6.25 -46.48 18.07
N ILE A 318 -6.52 -45.18 17.89
CA ILE A 318 -5.57 -44.08 18.13
C ILE A 318 -5.42 -43.86 19.64
N VAL A 319 -6.49 -44.09 20.42
CA VAL A 319 -6.50 -44.00 21.88
C VAL A 319 -7.20 -45.19 22.54
N GLU A 320 -6.63 -45.71 23.63
CA GLU A 320 -7.11 -46.93 24.31
C GLU A 320 -7.69 -46.67 25.71
N GLY A 321 -7.74 -45.40 26.14
CA GLY A 321 -8.18 -45.04 27.50
C GLY A 321 -7.12 -45.27 28.58
N THR A 322 -7.57 -45.31 29.83
CA THR A 322 -6.77 -45.54 31.05
C THR A 322 -7.23 -46.77 31.85
N GLY A 323 -8.14 -47.57 31.28
CA GLY A 323 -8.79 -48.72 31.92
C GLY A 323 -10.22 -48.42 32.40
N ASN A 324 -10.99 -49.47 32.69
CA ASN A 324 -12.40 -49.41 33.14
C ASN A 324 -13.31 -48.53 32.26
N ASP A 325 -13.13 -48.59 30.94
CA ASP A 325 -13.87 -47.77 29.97
C ASP A 325 -13.81 -46.26 30.27
N ILE A 326 -12.66 -45.77 30.76
CA ILE A 326 -12.41 -44.36 31.07
C ILE A 326 -11.23 -43.83 30.23
N ILE A 327 -11.34 -42.60 29.72
CA ILE A 327 -10.24 -41.92 29.00
C ILE A 327 -9.62 -40.75 29.80
N SER A 328 -10.32 -40.21 30.79
CA SER A 328 -9.93 -39.02 31.55
C SER A 328 -9.65 -37.81 30.63
N PRO A 329 -10.65 -37.31 29.88
CA PRO A 329 -10.45 -36.36 28.77
C PRO A 329 -9.74 -35.07 29.19
N LYS A 330 -9.99 -34.62 30.42
CA LYS A 330 -9.42 -33.38 30.98
C LYS A 330 -8.11 -33.57 31.73
N ALA A 331 -7.64 -34.80 31.91
CA ALA A 331 -6.34 -35.03 32.54
C ALA A 331 -5.20 -34.61 31.61
N GLY A 332 -4.15 -34.02 32.17
CA GLY A 332 -2.93 -33.67 31.45
C GLY A 332 -2.33 -34.90 30.76
N ALA A 333 -1.95 -34.76 29.50
CA ALA A 333 -1.34 -35.82 28.73
C ALA A 333 0.18 -35.80 28.93
N THR A 334 0.77 -36.96 29.19
CA THR A 334 2.24 -37.05 29.28
C THR A 334 2.85 -37.08 27.87
N ARG A 335 4.13 -36.70 27.76
CA ARG A 335 4.88 -36.78 26.49
C ARG A 335 4.89 -38.19 25.90
N ALA A 336 4.94 -39.22 26.75
CA ALA A 336 4.88 -40.62 26.30
C ALA A 336 3.50 -40.97 25.74
N GLN A 337 2.42 -40.48 26.35
CA GLN A 337 1.06 -40.66 25.83
C GLN A 337 0.86 -39.94 24.51
N PHE A 338 1.39 -38.71 24.36
CA PHE A 338 1.39 -37.99 23.09
C PHE A 338 2.09 -38.79 21.99
N ALA A 339 3.32 -39.27 22.24
CA ALA A 339 4.08 -40.05 21.27
C ALA A 339 3.34 -41.35 20.88
N ALA A 340 2.72 -42.04 21.83
CA ALA A 340 1.93 -43.24 21.56
C ALA A 340 0.72 -42.96 20.67
N MET A 341 -0.03 -41.88 20.93
CA MET A 341 -1.18 -41.48 20.09
C MET A 341 -0.73 -41.10 18.68
N MET A 342 0.35 -40.34 18.53
CA MET A 342 0.91 -39.98 17.23
C MET A 342 1.36 -41.20 16.44
N GLN A 343 2.05 -42.16 17.08
CA GLN A 343 2.49 -43.38 16.43
C GLN A 343 1.30 -44.18 15.90
N ARG A 344 0.26 -44.36 16.72
CA ARG A 344 -0.96 -45.09 16.33
C ARG A 344 -1.66 -44.38 15.18
N TYR A 345 -1.82 -43.06 15.27
CA TYR A 345 -2.38 -42.24 14.18
C TYR A 345 -1.66 -42.50 12.85
N MET A 346 -0.32 -42.46 12.84
CA MET A 346 0.48 -42.68 11.62
C MET A 346 0.45 -44.12 11.08
N THR A 347 0.10 -45.11 11.91
CA THR A 347 0.06 -46.52 11.49
C THR A 347 -1.34 -47.01 11.14
N THR A 348 -2.38 -46.36 11.64
CA THR A 348 -3.78 -46.75 11.38
C THR A 348 -4.34 -46.06 10.13
N LEU A 349 -3.90 -44.84 9.82
CA LEU A 349 -4.41 -43.99 8.73
C LEU A 349 -3.33 -43.71 7.68
#